data_AF-A0A956Y4L9-F1
#
_entry.id   AF-A0A956Y4L9-F1
#
_cell.length_a   1.000
_cell.length_b   1.000
_cell.length_c   1.000
_cell.angle_alpha   90.00
_cell.angle_beta   90.00
_cell.angle_gamma   90.00
#
_symmetry.space_group_name_H-M   'P 1'
#
loop_
_entity.id
_entity.type
_entity.pdbx_description
1 polymer ?
#
loop_
_entity_poly.entity_id
_entity_poly.type
_entity_poly.pdbx_seq_one_letter_code
_entity_poly.pdbx_strand_id
1 'polypeptide(L)'
;MKPNNSSQMGLTRRLILYAGMVLLIVIMVLPFAWMLSTSLKAQEYILQTPPELIPNPITLESYTGLAERIDLGRTFFNSMFVAVVGTIGQIIVSAMAAFAFARMQWRGRNIVFLLYLTTMMIPSVVLVIPQFILVRNLGWVNNYLALIVPSLFSAFGTFLLRQSFLGLPKDFEEAAFVDGANYFTIFWRIIL
;
A
#
# COMPACT_ATOMS: atom_id res chain seq x y z
N MET A 1 3.77 25.76 28.48
CA MET A 1 3.16 25.81 27.14
C MET A 1 3.75 26.99 26.37
N LYS A 2 4.64 26.75 25.40
CA LYS A 2 5.17 27.82 24.53
C LYS A 2 4.12 28.15 23.46
N PRO A 3 3.77 29.41 23.22
CA PRO A 3 2.80 29.77 22.19
C PRO A 3 3.33 29.39 20.79
N ASN A 4 2.45 28.78 20.01
CA ASN A 4 2.69 28.30 18.66
C ASN A 4 2.91 29.50 17.70
N ASN A 5 4.14 29.69 17.23
CA ASN A 5 4.57 30.82 16.40
C ASN A 5 4.09 30.74 14.92
N SER A 6 3.24 29.77 14.57
CA SER A 6 2.68 29.61 13.21
C SER A 6 1.57 30.62 12.87
N SER A 7 1.00 31.29 13.87
CA SER A 7 -0.19 32.15 13.68
C SER A 7 0.10 33.56 13.15
N GLN A 8 1.36 33.99 13.05
CA GLN A 8 1.73 35.33 12.54
C GLN A 8 2.76 35.31 11.39
N MET A 9 2.56 34.45 10.39
CA MET A 9 3.22 34.67 9.09
C MET A 9 2.69 35.96 8.47
N GLY A 10 3.57 36.91 8.15
CA GLY A 10 3.21 38.10 7.38
C GLY A 10 2.51 37.73 6.07
N LEU A 11 1.55 38.57 5.63
CA LEU A 11 0.72 38.34 4.44
C LEU A 11 1.54 37.94 3.21
N THR A 12 2.69 38.59 3.00
CA THR A 12 3.64 38.31 1.92
C THR A 12 4.18 36.88 1.96
N ARG A 13 4.55 36.36 3.14
CA ARG A 13 5.04 34.99 3.30
C ARG A 13 3.95 33.97 2.99
N ARG A 14 2.70 34.24 3.38
CA ARG A 14 1.56 33.38 3.05
C ARG A 14 1.30 33.35 1.55
N LEU A 15 1.34 34.51 0.88
CA LEU A 15 1.16 34.60 -0.57
C LEU A 15 2.25 33.83 -1.34
N ILE A 16 3.51 33.94 -0.93
CA ILE A 16 4.62 33.19 -1.54
C ILE A 16 4.41 31.67 -1.35
N LEU A 17 4.03 31.24 -0.15
CA LEU A 17 3.76 29.83 0.12
C LEU A 17 2.59 29.30 -0.71
N TYR A 18 1.49 30.05 -0.80
CA TYR A 18 0.35 29.64 -1.62
C TYR A 18 0.68 29.62 -3.11
N ALA A 19 1.41 30.61 -3.62
CA ALA A 19 1.88 30.61 -5.00
C ALA A 19 2.76 29.37 -5.29
N GLY A 20 3.68 29.04 -4.38
CA GLY A 20 4.50 27.83 -4.47
C GLY A 20 3.67 26.53 -4.43
N MET A 21 2.67 26.45 -3.56
CA MET A 21 1.77 25.30 -3.48
C MET A 21 0.93 25.13 -4.75
N VAL A 22 0.38 26.23 -5.29
CA VAL A 22 -0.38 26.21 -6.54
C VAL A 22 0.50 25.76 -7.70
N LEU A 23 1.73 26.27 -7.79
CA LEU A 23 2.69 25.85 -8.82
C LEU A 23 2.98 24.34 -8.73
N LEU A 24 3.22 23.82 -7.52
CA LEU A 24 3.44 22.39 -7.30
C LEU A 24 2.22 21.55 -7.71
N ILE A 25 1.01 22.01 -7.38
CA ILE A 25 -0.23 21.33 -7.78
C ILE A 25 -0.32 21.30 -9.31
N VAL A 26 -0.08 22.41 -9.99
CA VAL A 26 -0.15 22.48 -11.46
C VAL A 26 0.84 21.49 -12.09
N ILE A 27 2.09 21.47 -11.61
CA ILE A 27 3.12 20.55 -12.11
C ILE A 27 2.72 19.08 -11.87
N MET A 28 2.16 18.77 -10.70
CA MET A 28 1.75 17.41 -10.34
C MET A 28 0.51 16.94 -11.09
N VAL A 29 -0.46 17.83 -11.35
CA VAL A 29 -1.73 17.50 -12.03
C VAL A 29 -1.56 17.39 -13.54
N LEU A 30 -0.63 18.14 -14.13
CA LEU A 30 -0.38 18.17 -15.57
C LEU A 30 -0.22 16.78 -16.22
N PRO A 31 0.59 15.83 -15.71
CA PRO A 31 0.68 14.49 -16.30
C PRO A 31 -0.63 13.69 -16.22
N PHE A 32 -1.44 13.88 -15.18
CA PHE A 32 -2.76 13.23 -15.07
C PHE A 32 -3.78 13.85 -16.02
N ALA A 33 -3.78 15.18 -16.16
CA ALA A 33 -4.59 15.87 -17.15
C ALA A 33 -4.20 15.43 -18.58
N TRP A 34 -2.91 15.27 -18.86
CA TRP A 34 -2.39 14.74 -20.11
C TRP A 34 -2.86 13.30 -20.36
N MET A 35 -2.80 12.44 -19.34
CA MET A 35 -3.26 11.06 -19.41
C MET A 35 -4.76 10.97 -19.70
N LEU A 36 -5.58 11.78 -19.03
CA LEU A 36 -7.03 11.83 -19.24
C LEU A 36 -7.40 12.38 -20.62
N SER A 37 -6.67 13.40 -21.10
CA SER A 37 -6.83 13.89 -22.47
C SER A 37 -6.49 12.79 -23.47
N THR A 38 -5.33 12.15 -23.31
CA THR A 38 -4.87 11.12 -24.24
C THR A 38 -5.80 9.91 -24.29
N SER A 39 -6.44 9.55 -23.18
CA SER A 39 -7.40 8.43 -23.15
C SER A 39 -8.69 8.71 -23.93
N LEU A 40 -8.99 9.97 -24.25
CA LEU A 40 -10.15 10.43 -25.02
C LEU A 40 -9.81 10.76 -26.49
N LYS A 41 -8.55 10.62 -26.91
CA LYS A 41 -8.13 10.83 -28.30
C LYS A 41 -8.38 9.58 -29.14
N ALA A 42 -8.71 9.77 -30.42
CA ALA A 42 -8.67 8.67 -31.37
C ALA A 42 -7.21 8.21 -31.58
N GLN A 43 -7.02 6.93 -31.90
CA GLN A 43 -5.69 6.29 -31.92
C GLN A 43 -4.67 6.99 -32.82
N GLU A 44 -5.14 7.54 -33.95
CA GLU A 44 -4.34 8.27 -34.94
C GLU A 44 -3.80 9.62 -34.43
N TYR A 45 -4.45 10.24 -33.44
CA TYR A 45 -4.07 11.54 -32.88
C TYR A 45 -3.19 11.45 -31.63
N ILE A 46 -2.89 10.24 -31.15
CA ILE A 46 -2.07 10.04 -29.93
C ILE A 46 -0.62 10.49 -30.15
N LEU A 47 -0.06 10.26 -31.35
CA LEU A 47 1.34 10.55 -31.69
C LEU A 47 1.49 11.78 -32.61
N GLN A 48 0.43 12.58 -32.77
CA GLN A 48 0.49 13.77 -33.63
C GLN A 48 1.43 14.83 -33.06
N THR A 49 2.13 15.53 -33.96
CA THR A 49 3.01 16.66 -33.64
C THR A 49 2.45 17.93 -34.31
N PRO A 50 2.19 19.02 -33.59
CA PRO A 50 2.40 19.21 -32.15
C PRO A 50 1.40 18.44 -31.28
N PRO A 51 1.78 18.04 -30.05
CA PRO A 51 0.87 17.36 -29.13
C PRO A 51 -0.29 18.27 -28.69
N GLU A 52 -1.53 17.88 -28.98
CA GLU A 52 -2.70 18.65 -28.54
C GLU A 52 -3.10 18.30 -27.10
N LEU A 53 -3.26 19.29 -26.22
CA LEU A 53 -3.67 19.03 -24.84
C LEU A 53 -5.18 18.73 -24.74
N ILE A 54 -5.99 19.30 -25.62
CA ILE A 54 -7.45 19.08 -25.66
C ILE A 54 -7.72 18.11 -26.80
N PRO A 55 -8.39 16.97 -26.58
CA PRO A 55 -8.69 16.02 -27.65
C PRO A 55 -9.62 16.65 -28.68
N ASN A 56 -9.27 16.51 -29.96
CA ASN A 56 -10.10 16.96 -31.07
C ASN A 56 -10.02 15.95 -32.23
N PRO A 57 -11.02 15.08 -32.45
CA PRO A 57 -12.28 14.96 -31.70
C PRO A 57 -12.13 14.27 -30.34
N ILE A 58 -13.06 14.57 -29.42
CA ILE A 58 -13.25 13.78 -28.19
C ILE A 58 -13.98 12.49 -28.55
N THR A 59 -13.38 11.33 -28.25
CA THR A 59 -13.94 10.02 -28.60
C THR A 59 -13.85 9.03 -27.43
N LEU A 60 -14.76 8.06 -27.40
CA LEU A 60 -14.73 6.93 -26.47
C LEU A 60 -14.39 5.60 -27.17
N GLU A 61 -13.85 5.68 -28.39
CA GLU A 61 -13.54 4.52 -29.22
C GLU A 61 -12.52 3.60 -28.53
N SER A 62 -11.49 4.18 -27.91
CA SER A 62 -10.50 3.44 -27.12
C SER A 62 -11.14 2.60 -25.99
N TYR A 63 -12.21 3.10 -25.35
CA TYR A 63 -12.90 2.40 -24.27
C TYR A 63 -13.84 1.31 -24.79
N THR A 64 -14.61 1.60 -25.83
CA THR A 64 -15.53 0.64 -26.46
C THR A 64 -14.77 -0.49 -27.13
N GLY A 65 -13.72 -0.16 -27.90
CA GLY A 65 -12.82 -1.15 -28.51
C GLY A 65 -12.07 -2.01 -27.48
N LEU A 66 -11.78 -1.47 -26.29
CA LEU A 66 -11.23 -2.27 -25.18
C LEU A 66 -12.30 -3.19 -24.58
N ALA A 67 -13.51 -2.69 -24.34
CA ALA A 67 -14.63 -3.46 -23.79
C ALA A 67 -15.05 -4.63 -24.69
N GLU A 68 -14.88 -4.51 -26.01
CA GLU A 68 -15.12 -5.59 -26.97
C GLU A 68 -14.02 -6.66 -26.95
N ARG A 69 -12.78 -6.30 -26.59
CA ARG A 69 -11.62 -7.20 -26.59
C ARG A 69 -11.45 -7.96 -25.29
N ILE A 70 -11.81 -7.35 -24.16
CA ILE A 70 -11.65 -7.92 -22.83
C ILE A 70 -12.88 -7.69 -21.96
N ASP A 71 -13.15 -8.64 -21.06
CA ASP A 71 -14.13 -8.44 -19.99
C ASP A 71 -13.54 -7.47 -18.94
N LEU A 72 -13.89 -6.19 -19.09
CA LEU A 72 -13.47 -5.12 -18.19
C LEU A 72 -13.96 -5.37 -16.76
N GLY A 73 -15.18 -5.86 -16.60
CA GLY A 73 -15.77 -6.13 -15.29
C GLY A 73 -15.00 -7.21 -14.54
N ARG A 74 -14.68 -8.32 -15.22
CA ARG A 74 -13.88 -9.40 -14.65
C ARG A 74 -12.45 -8.99 -14.38
N THR A 75 -11.81 -8.26 -15.30
CA THR A 75 -10.42 -7.80 -15.11
C THR A 75 -10.30 -6.85 -13.90
N PHE A 76 -11.27 -5.94 -13.76
CA PHE A 76 -11.37 -5.07 -12.58
C PHE A 76 -11.64 -5.88 -11.31
N PHE A 77 -12.61 -6.78 -11.34
CA PHE A 77 -12.95 -7.63 -10.19
C PHE A 77 -11.76 -8.47 -9.72
N ASN A 78 -11.02 -9.09 -10.63
CA ASN A 78 -9.84 -9.90 -10.30
C ASN A 78 -8.80 -9.05 -9.55
N SER A 79 -8.55 -7.84 -10.03
CA SER A 79 -7.58 -6.91 -9.42
C SER A 79 -8.05 -6.44 -8.04
N MET A 80 -9.33 -6.05 -7.93
CA MET A 80 -9.95 -5.62 -6.68
C MET A 80 -9.98 -6.75 -5.66
N PHE A 81 -10.34 -7.96 -6.06
CA PHE A 81 -10.39 -9.14 -5.21
C PHE A 81 -9.00 -9.46 -4.64
N VAL A 82 -7.97 -9.55 -5.50
CA VAL A 82 -6.59 -9.81 -5.05
C VAL A 82 -6.09 -8.70 -4.14
N ALA A 83 -6.34 -7.43 -4.48
CA ALA A 83 -5.89 -6.30 -3.67
C ALA A 83 -6.56 -6.27 -2.29
N VAL A 84 -7.89 -6.45 -2.21
CA VAL A 84 -8.63 -6.41 -0.95
C VAL A 84 -8.28 -7.60 -0.07
N VAL A 85 -8.34 -8.83 -0.59
CA VAL A 85 -8.05 -10.04 0.18
C VAL A 85 -6.59 -10.06 0.60
N GLY A 86 -5.68 -9.72 -0.30
CA GLY A 86 -4.25 -9.60 -0.02
C GLY A 86 -3.97 -8.57 1.07
N THR A 87 -4.54 -7.36 0.97
CA THR A 87 -4.33 -6.30 1.96
C THR A 87 -4.87 -6.67 3.34
N ILE A 88 -6.11 -7.16 3.42
CA ILE A 88 -6.72 -7.59 4.70
C ILE A 88 -5.88 -8.70 5.34
N GLY A 89 -5.53 -9.73 4.56
CA GLY A 89 -4.72 -10.82 5.05
C GLY A 89 -3.32 -10.37 5.49
N GLN A 90 -2.69 -9.49 4.71
CA GLN A 90 -1.37 -8.93 5.04
C GLN A 90 -1.42 -8.12 6.33
N ILE A 91 -2.45 -7.30 6.55
CA ILE A 91 -2.64 -6.54 7.79
C ILE A 91 -2.77 -7.49 8.99
N ILE A 92 -3.64 -8.50 8.89
CA ILE A 92 -3.87 -9.47 9.97
C ILE A 92 -2.58 -10.22 10.31
N VAL A 93 -1.91 -10.80 9.31
CA VAL A 93 -0.67 -11.56 9.50
C VAL A 93 0.45 -10.66 10.06
N SER A 94 0.59 -9.46 9.52
CA SER A 94 1.60 -8.50 9.98
C SER A 94 1.33 -8.04 11.41
N ALA A 95 0.08 -7.79 11.78
CA ALA A 95 -0.32 -7.40 13.13
C ALA A 95 -0.06 -8.53 14.14
N MET A 96 -0.44 -9.77 13.80
CA MET A 96 -0.18 -10.93 14.67
C MET A 96 1.32 -11.15 14.89
N ALA A 97 2.12 -11.09 13.81
CA ALA A 97 3.57 -11.20 13.91
C ALA A 97 4.17 -10.05 14.74
N ALA A 98 3.71 -8.82 14.52
CA ALA A 98 4.15 -7.64 15.25
C ALA A 98 3.84 -7.77 16.74
N PHE A 99 2.65 -8.24 17.10
CA PHE A 99 2.27 -8.50 18.48
C PHE A 99 3.18 -9.53 19.15
N ALA A 100 3.48 -10.64 18.46
CA ALA A 100 4.40 -11.66 18.96
C ALA A 100 5.85 -11.12 19.16
N PHE A 101 6.30 -10.20 18.31
CA PHE A 101 7.63 -9.57 18.44
C PHE A 101 7.66 -8.39 19.43
N ALA A 102 6.54 -7.72 19.68
CA ALA A 102 6.46 -6.55 20.56
C ALA A 102 6.13 -6.94 22.02
N ARG A 103 5.16 -7.84 22.21
CA ARG A 103 4.53 -8.06 23.52
C ARG A 103 4.85 -9.41 24.13
N MET A 104 4.85 -10.49 23.34
CA MET A 104 5.17 -11.83 23.86
C MET A 104 6.66 -11.99 24.18
N GLN A 105 7.00 -12.56 25.33
CA GLN A 105 8.38 -12.85 25.72
C GLN A 105 8.74 -14.30 25.37
N TRP A 106 9.68 -14.49 24.45
CA TRP A 106 10.18 -15.81 24.07
C TRP A 106 11.67 -15.76 23.70
N ARG A 107 12.36 -16.89 23.85
CA ARG A 107 13.81 -16.98 23.66
C ARG A 107 14.19 -16.78 22.19
N GLY A 108 15.10 -15.84 21.92
CA GLY A 108 15.59 -15.57 20.56
C GLY A 108 14.76 -14.57 19.74
N ARG A 109 13.70 -13.98 20.33
CA ARG A 109 12.81 -13.00 19.67
C ARG A 109 13.53 -11.92 18.86
N ASN A 110 14.55 -11.31 19.45
CA ASN A 110 15.30 -10.22 18.81
C ASN A 110 16.16 -10.72 17.63
N ILE A 111 16.69 -11.94 17.70
CA ILE A 111 17.48 -12.53 16.62
C ILE A 111 16.57 -12.84 15.43
N VAL A 112 15.42 -13.49 15.68
CA VAL A 112 14.45 -13.79 14.63
C VAL A 112 13.89 -12.50 14.03
N PHE A 113 13.62 -11.48 14.85
CA PHE A 113 13.19 -10.18 14.34
C PHE A 113 14.25 -9.54 13.43
N LEU A 114 15.53 -9.61 13.80
CA LEU A 114 16.61 -9.09 12.98
C LEU A 114 16.72 -9.84 11.64
N LEU A 115 16.65 -11.17 11.65
CA LEU A 115 16.59 -11.98 10.42
C LEU A 115 15.39 -11.60 9.55
N TYR A 116 14.25 -11.35 10.18
CA TYR A 116 13.04 -10.92 9.51
C TYR A 116 13.22 -9.58 8.80
N LEU A 117 13.94 -8.62 9.40
CA LEU A 117 14.30 -7.35 8.74
C LEU A 117 15.28 -7.52 7.58
N THR A 118 16.22 -8.47 7.67
CA THR A 118 17.16 -8.77 6.59
C THR A 118 16.44 -9.15 5.29
N THR A 119 15.25 -9.75 5.37
CA THR A 119 14.46 -10.07 4.18
C THR A 119 14.09 -8.86 3.33
N MET A 120 13.98 -7.67 3.92
CA MET A 120 13.73 -6.42 3.19
C MET A 120 14.90 -5.99 2.30
N MET A 121 16.11 -6.46 2.61
CA MET A 121 17.32 -6.10 1.87
C MET A 121 17.43 -6.89 0.57
N ILE A 122 16.63 -7.95 0.41
CA ILE A 122 16.63 -8.79 -0.78
C ILE A 122 15.78 -8.09 -1.85
N PRO A 123 16.36 -7.75 -3.02
CA PRO A 123 15.60 -7.13 -4.10
C PRO A 123 14.57 -8.11 -4.66
N SER A 124 13.32 -7.66 -4.78
CA SER A 124 12.19 -8.49 -5.23
C SER A 124 12.39 -9.10 -6.62
N VAL A 125 13.11 -8.41 -7.51
CA VAL A 125 13.41 -8.87 -8.87
C VAL A 125 14.16 -10.21 -8.88
N VAL A 126 15.06 -10.44 -7.91
CA VAL A 126 15.81 -11.69 -7.79
C VAL A 126 14.93 -12.85 -7.32
N LEU A 127 13.83 -12.54 -6.63
CA LEU A 127 12.89 -13.53 -6.11
C LEU A 127 11.86 -14.01 -7.15
N VAL A 128 11.71 -13.31 -8.28
CA VAL A 128 10.67 -13.62 -9.28
C VAL A 128 10.78 -15.06 -9.81
N ILE A 129 11.98 -15.49 -10.22
CA ILE A 129 12.18 -16.84 -10.77
C ILE A 129 11.97 -17.92 -9.68
N PRO A 130 12.62 -17.83 -8.50
CA PRO A 130 12.36 -18.77 -7.41
C PRO A 130 10.88 -18.83 -7.00
N GLN A 131 10.21 -17.70 -6.89
CA GLN A 131 8.79 -17.64 -6.55
C GLN A 131 7.92 -18.31 -7.62
N PHE A 132 8.22 -18.10 -8.90
CA PHE A 132 7.51 -18.78 -9.98
C PHE A 132 7.69 -20.30 -9.92
N ILE A 133 8.91 -20.79 -9.69
CA ILE A 133 9.18 -22.23 -9.54
C ILE A 133 8.38 -22.79 -8.36
N LEU A 134 8.34 -22.07 -7.23
CA LEU A 134 7.58 -22.47 -6.05
C LEU A 134 6.06 -22.52 -6.35
N VAL A 135 5.50 -21.48 -6.96
CA VAL A 135 4.09 -21.43 -7.42
C VAL A 135 3.77 -22.59 -8.35
N ARG A 136 4.68 -22.90 -9.28
CA ARG A 136 4.54 -24.03 -10.20
C ARG A 136 4.52 -25.37 -9.48
N ASN A 137 5.46 -25.59 -8.57
CA ASN A 137 5.56 -26.83 -7.80
C ASN A 137 4.37 -27.04 -6.87
N LEU A 138 3.78 -25.95 -6.36
CA LEU A 138 2.55 -25.99 -5.56
C LEU A 138 1.28 -26.14 -6.40
N GLY A 139 1.37 -26.13 -7.74
CA GLY A 139 0.22 -26.21 -8.63
C GLY A 139 -0.67 -24.96 -8.62
N TRP A 140 -0.14 -23.81 -8.18
CA TRP A 140 -0.89 -22.54 -8.08
C TRP A 140 -0.87 -21.71 -9.37
N VAL A 141 -0.29 -22.24 -10.45
CA VAL A 141 -0.25 -21.56 -11.76
C VAL A 141 -1.69 -21.26 -12.21
N ASN A 142 -1.92 -20.05 -12.71
CA ASN A 142 -3.24 -19.55 -13.11
C ASN A 142 -4.30 -19.53 -11.98
N ASN A 143 -3.87 -19.36 -10.73
CA ASN A 143 -4.76 -19.24 -9.57
C ASN A 143 -4.44 -17.97 -8.75
N TYR A 144 -5.45 -17.33 -8.16
CA TYR A 144 -5.30 -16.17 -7.28
C TYR A 144 -4.36 -16.42 -6.09
N LEU A 145 -4.27 -17.67 -5.62
CA LEU A 145 -3.37 -18.06 -4.53
C LEU A 145 -1.91 -17.69 -4.82
N ALA A 146 -1.48 -17.77 -6.08
CA ALA A 146 -0.13 -17.41 -6.50
C ALA A 146 0.19 -15.92 -6.27
N LEU A 147 -0.83 -15.06 -6.21
CA LEU A 147 -0.69 -13.63 -5.98
C LEU A 147 -0.94 -13.29 -4.51
N ILE A 148 -2.01 -13.84 -3.92
CA ILE A 148 -2.46 -13.50 -2.58
C ILE A 148 -1.48 -14.03 -1.53
N VAL A 149 -1.17 -15.33 -1.52
CA VAL A 149 -0.41 -15.96 -0.43
C VAL A 149 0.98 -15.35 -0.24
N PRO A 150 1.79 -15.11 -1.30
CA PRO A 150 3.09 -14.46 -1.13
C PRO A 150 2.98 -13.04 -0.57
N SER A 151 1.92 -12.31 -0.91
CA SER A 151 1.71 -10.92 -0.45
C SER A 151 1.28 -10.82 1.02
N LEU A 152 0.77 -11.90 1.63
CA LEU A 152 0.35 -11.91 3.04
C LEU A 152 1.49 -11.61 4.01
N PHE A 153 2.72 -11.93 3.61
CA PHE A 153 3.91 -11.71 4.43
C PHE A 153 4.57 -10.40 4.03
N SER A 154 4.61 -9.47 4.98
CA SER A 154 5.24 -8.18 4.75
C SER A 154 6.16 -7.85 5.92
N ALA A 155 7.46 -7.90 5.65
CA ALA A 155 8.46 -7.53 6.65
C ALA A 155 8.23 -6.11 7.18
N PHE A 156 7.86 -5.19 6.28
CA PHE A 156 7.76 -3.76 6.56
C PHE A 156 6.53 -3.45 7.40
N GLY A 157 5.38 -4.00 7.01
CA GLY A 157 4.15 -3.95 7.80
C GLY A 157 4.34 -4.46 9.22
N THR A 158 4.99 -5.62 9.41
CA THR A 158 5.29 -6.13 10.75
C THR A 158 6.23 -5.20 11.53
N PHE A 159 7.28 -4.67 10.89
CA PHE A 159 8.22 -3.74 11.54
C PHE A 159 7.50 -2.47 12.02
N LEU A 160 6.70 -1.86 11.15
CA LEU A 160 5.93 -0.66 11.47
C LEU A 160 4.95 -0.92 12.62
N LEU A 161 4.12 -1.96 12.50
CA LEU A 161 3.14 -2.30 13.54
C LEU A 161 3.82 -2.64 14.87
N ARG A 162 4.97 -3.33 14.84
CA ARG A 162 5.73 -3.61 16.05
C ARG A 162 6.20 -2.32 16.71
N GLN A 163 6.69 -1.36 15.93
CA GLN A 163 7.12 -0.07 16.45
C GLN A 163 5.95 0.71 17.06
N SER A 164 4.78 0.67 16.43
CA SER A 164 3.55 1.24 16.99
C SER A 164 3.14 0.57 18.30
N PHE A 165 3.11 -0.76 18.35
CA PHE A 165 2.73 -1.52 19.54
C PHE A 165 3.70 -1.31 20.71
N LEU A 166 5.00 -1.18 20.46
CA LEU A 166 5.97 -0.86 21.50
C LEU A 166 5.74 0.52 22.15
N GLY A 167 5.10 1.46 21.43
CA GLY A 167 4.74 2.77 21.96
C GLY A 167 3.53 2.76 22.91
N LEU A 168 2.74 1.69 22.94
CA LEU A 168 1.59 1.57 23.83
C LEU A 168 2.03 1.19 25.26
N PRO A 169 1.49 1.84 26.32
CA PRO A 169 1.77 1.47 27.72
C PRO A 169 1.44 0.00 28.00
N LYS A 170 2.28 -0.67 28.80
CA LYS A 170 2.09 -2.09 29.13
C LYS A 170 1.02 -2.33 30.18
N ASP A 171 0.71 -1.31 30.98
CA ASP A 171 -0.22 -1.39 32.11
C ASP A 171 -1.61 -1.93 31.70
N PHE A 172 -2.06 -1.61 30.48
CA PHE A 172 -3.33 -2.13 29.94
C PHE A 172 -3.32 -3.66 29.75
N GLU A 173 -2.19 -4.22 29.35
CA GLU A 173 -2.04 -5.67 29.15
C GLU A 173 -1.89 -6.38 30.49
N GLU A 174 -1.12 -5.80 31.42
CA GLU A 174 -0.95 -6.32 32.77
C GLU A 174 -2.28 -6.37 33.54
N ALA A 175 -3.09 -5.32 33.45
CA ALA A 175 -4.44 -5.30 34.01
C ALA A 175 -5.32 -6.42 33.40
N ALA A 176 -5.29 -6.57 32.07
CA ALA A 176 -6.06 -7.62 31.41
C ALA A 176 -5.60 -9.03 31.79
N PHE A 177 -4.30 -9.25 32.02
CA PHE A 177 -3.79 -10.51 32.55
C PHE A 177 -4.31 -10.80 33.95
N VAL A 178 -4.39 -9.79 34.82
CA VAL A 178 -4.98 -9.92 36.17
C VAL A 178 -6.46 -10.29 36.07
N ASP A 179 -7.18 -9.75 35.08
CA ASP A 179 -8.58 -10.10 34.76
C ASP A 179 -8.74 -11.47 34.08
N GLY A 180 -7.64 -12.22 33.89
CA GLY A 180 -7.65 -13.57 33.31
C GLY A 180 -7.71 -13.61 31.77
N ALA A 181 -7.47 -12.48 31.09
CA ALA A 181 -7.39 -12.44 29.63
C ALA A 181 -6.16 -13.20 29.12
N ASN A 182 -6.34 -13.96 28.03
CA ASN A 182 -5.23 -14.60 27.33
C ASN A 182 -4.64 -13.67 26.26
N TYR A 183 -3.51 -14.04 25.67
CA TYR A 183 -2.84 -13.26 24.62
C TYR A 183 -3.71 -12.98 23.38
N PHE A 184 -4.60 -13.90 23.01
CA PHE A 184 -5.49 -13.71 21.86
C PHE A 184 -6.54 -12.63 22.14
N THR A 185 -7.10 -12.64 23.35
CA THR A 185 -8.03 -11.60 23.82
C THR A 185 -7.34 -10.25 23.90
N ILE A 186 -6.12 -10.19 24.46
CA ILE A 186 -5.33 -8.96 24.55
C ILE A 186 -5.04 -8.39 23.16
N PHE A 187 -4.63 -9.24 22.22
CA PHE A 187 -4.38 -8.83 20.84
C PHE A 187 -5.61 -8.18 20.19
N TRP A 188 -6.77 -8.84 20.23
CA TRP A 188 -7.96 -8.39 19.51
C TRP A 188 -8.79 -7.31 20.20
N ARG A 189 -8.74 -7.21 21.54
CA ARG A 189 -9.61 -6.29 22.30
C ARG A 189 -8.90 -5.08 22.89
N ILE A 190 -7.57 -5.11 22.96
CA ILE A 190 -6.78 -4.07 23.64
C ILE A 190 -5.80 -3.41 22.68
N ILE A 191 -5.14 -4.20 21.83
CA ILE A 191 -4.08 -3.67 20.95
C ILE A 191 -4.62 -3.24 19.58
N LEU A 192 -5.46 -4.07 18.97
CA LEU A 192 -6.18 -3.73 17.73
C LEU A 192 -7.40 -2.86 18.02
#